data_AF-A0A497ZP75-F1
#
_entry.id   AF-A0A497ZP75-F1
#
_cell.length_a   1.000
_cell.length_b   1.000
_cell.length_c   1.000
_cell.angle_alpha   90.00
_cell.angle_beta   90.00
_cell.angle_gamma   90.00
#
_symmetry.space_group_name_H-M   'P 1'
#
loop_
_entity.id
_entity.type
_entity.pdbx_description
1 polymer ?
#
loop_
_entity_poly.entity_id
_entity_poly.type
_entity_poly.pdbx_seq_one_letter_code
_entity_poly.pdbx_strand_id
1 'polypeptide(L)' 'MFLWAAAAVFIVFFANVALGAFGGGAFLGDVGEMLVLFAASILFVVAILKQEADHKNKNGS' A
#
# COMPACT_ATOMS: atom_id res chain seq x y z
N MET A 1 9.08 7.24 -8.76
CA MET A 1 9.03 7.83 -7.41
C MET A 1 7.92 7.23 -6.54
N PHE A 2 6.64 7.29 -6.95
CA PHE A 2 5.52 6.75 -6.16
C PHE A 2 5.49 5.21 -6.02
N LEU A 3 5.98 4.47 -7.02
CA LEU A 3 6.05 3.00 -6.98
C LEU A 3 6.97 2.47 -5.86
N TRP A 4 8.12 3.13 -5.64
CA TRP A 4 9.04 2.76 -4.57
C TRP A 4 8.43 3.05 -3.18
N ALA A 5 7.68 4.14 -3.04
CA ALA A 5 6.94 4.44 -1.82
C ALA A 5 5.81 3.42 -1.55
N ALA A 6 5.08 3.02 -2.60
CA ALA A 6 4.05 1.98 -2.49
C ALA A 6 4.66 0.62 -2.10
N ALA A 7 5.79 0.24 -2.70
CA ALA A 7 6.51 -0.98 -2.36
C ALA A 7 7.01 -0.98 -0.91
N ALA A 8 7.54 0.15 -0.41
CA ALA A 8 7.98 0.28 0.97
C ALA A 8 6.82 0.10 1.97
N VAL A 9 5.68 0.74 1.72
CA VAL A 9 4.48 0.59 2.56
C VAL A 9 3.98 -0.86 2.55
N PHE A 10 4.01 -1.52 1.40
CA PHE A 10 3.62 -2.93 1.27
C PHE A 10 4.53 -3.87 2.06
N ILE A 11 5.86 -3.67 2.00
CA ILE A 11 6.82 -4.49 2.74
C ILE A 11 6.60 -4.37 4.25
N VAL A 12 6.32 -3.16 4.75
CA VAL A 12 6.04 -2.93 6.18
C VAL A 12 4.78 -3.67 6.61
N PHE A 13 3.71 -3.64 5.81
CA PHE A 13 2.49 -4.40 6.07
C PHE A 13 2.76 -5.92 6.06
N PHE A 14 3.43 -6.42 5.03
CA PHE A 14 3.74 -7.84 4.87
C PHE A 14 4.58 -8.38 6.03
N ALA A 15 5.59 -7.63 6.48
CA ALA A 15 6.42 -8.01 7.62
C ALA A 15 5.60 -8.12 8.93
N ASN A 16 4.65 -7.22 9.15
CA ASN A 16 3.79 -7.25 10.34
C ASN A 16 2.87 -8.48 10.35
N VAL A 17 2.25 -8.79 9.20
CA VAL A 17 1.40 -9.98 9.02
C VAL A 17 2.21 -11.27 9.15
N ALA A 18 3.41 -11.33 8.55
CA ALA A 18 4.28 -12.49 8.66
C ALA A 18 4.69 -12.77 10.11
N LEU A 19 5.10 -11.74 10.86
CA LEU A 19 5.45 -11.86 12.28
C LEU A 19 4.27 -12.35 13.12
N GLY A 20 3.06 -11.86 12.85
CA GLY A 20 1.82 -12.36 13.47
C GLY A 20 1.54 -13.83 13.16
N ALA A 21 1.71 -14.26 11.90
CA ALA A 21 1.47 -15.63 11.47
C ALA A 21 2.46 -16.66 12.04
N PHE A 22 3.70 -16.25 12.34
CA PHE A 22 4.71 -17.13 12.96
C PHE A 22 4.56 -17.27 14.49
N GLY A 23 3.50 -16.71 15.10
CA GLY A 23 3.14 -16.95 16.50
C GLY A 23 3.83 -16.05 17.52
N GLY A 24 4.69 -15.12 17.08
CA GLY A 24 5.25 -14.07 17.91
C GLY A 24 4.39 -12.81 17.85
N GLY A 25 3.26 -12.80 18.58
CA GLY A 25 2.32 -11.68 18.75
C GLY A 25 2.40 -10.52 17.76
N ALA A 26 1.43 -10.43 16.84
CA ALA A 26 1.34 -9.34 15.88
C ALA A 26 1.33 -7.97 16.59
N PHE A 27 2.14 -7.01 16.11
CA PHE A 27 2.15 -5.64 16.67
C PHE A 27 0.83 -4.92 16.39
N LEU A 28 0.18 -5.25 15.28
CA LEU A 28 -1.18 -4.84 14.95
C LEU A 28 -2.14 -6.00 15.24
N GLY A 29 -3.19 -5.77 16.02
CA GLY A 29 -4.30 -6.72 16.13
C GLY A 29 -5.17 -6.76 14.87
N ASP A 30 -6.16 -7.66 14.82
CA ASP A 30 -7.04 -7.92 13.66
C ASP A 30 -7.64 -6.63 13.03
N VAL A 31 -8.10 -5.69 13.87
CA VAL A 31 -8.60 -4.37 13.42
C VAL A 31 -7.49 -3.51 12.79
N GLY A 32 -6.27 -3.58 13.33
CA GLY A 32 -5.11 -2.88 12.81
C GLY A 32 -4.69 -3.42 11.44
N GLU A 33 -4.74 -4.74 11.25
CA GLU A 33 -4.45 -5.38 9.96
C GLU A 33 -5.46 -4.96 8.88
N MET A 34 -6.75 -4.92 9.22
CA MET A 34 -7.80 -4.43 8.30
C MET A 34 -7.61 -2.95 7.92
N LEU A 35 -7.23 -2.09 8.88
CA LEU A 35 -6.96 -0.68 8.62
C LEU A 35 -5.75 -0.47 7.70
N VAL A 36 -4.71 -1.30 7.82
CA VAL A 36 -3.55 -1.21 6.93
C VAL A 36 -3.90 -1.66 5.51
N LEU A 37 -4.67 -2.74 5.35
CA LEU A 37 -5.20 -3.13 4.03
C LEU A 37 -6.05 -2.03 3.39
N PHE A 38 -6.90 -1.37 4.20
CA PHE A 38 -7.70 -0.25 3.75
C PHE A 38 -6.82 0.92 3.28
N ALA A 39 -5.82 1.32 4.07
CA ALA A 39 -4.86 2.35 3.69
C ALA A 39 -4.07 1.98 2.42
N ALA A 40 -3.65 0.72 2.28
CA ALA A 40 -2.95 0.22 1.10
C ALA A 40 -3.82 0.34 -0.16
N SER A 41 -5.11 0.00 -0.09
CA SER A 41 -6.04 0.10 -1.21
C SER A 41 -6.25 1.55 -1.68
N ILE A 42 -6.35 2.51 -0.74
CA ILE A 42 -6.47 3.94 -1.05
C ILE A 42 -5.21 4.43 -1.77
N LEU A 43 -4.03 4.09 -1.25
CA LEU A 43 -2.75 4.48 -1.85
C LEU A 43 -2.60 3.91 -3.26
N PHE A 44 -3.03 2.66 -3.48
CA PHE A 44 -3.03 2.04 -4.80
C PHE A 44 -3.93 2.78 -5.79
N VAL A 45 -5.18 3.09 -5.42
CA VAL A 45 -6.10 3.84 -6.27
C VAL A 45 -5.56 5.23 -6.62
N VAL A 46 -5.02 5.95 -5.63
CA VAL A 46 -4.40 7.27 -5.85
C VAL A 46 -3.22 7.18 -6.83
N ALA A 47 -2.40 6.12 -6.73
CA ALA A 47 -1.28 5.91 -7.64
C ALA A 47 -1.74 5.67 -9.09
N ILE A 48 -2.79 4.86 -9.29
CA ILE A 48 -3.38 4.62 -10.61
C ILE A 48 -3.98 5.90 -11.21
N LEU A 49 -4.80 6.62 -10.46
CA LEU A 49 -5.42 7.87 -10.93
C LEU A 49 -4.36 8.91 -11.31
N LYS A 50 -3.27 9.01 -10.52
CA LYS A 50 -2.16 9.89 -10.84
C LYS A 50 -1.45 9.47 -12.12
N GLN A 51 -1.23 8.17 -12.34
CA GLN A 51 -0.64 7.64 -13.57
C GLN A 51 -1.51 7.93 -14.79
N GLU A 52 -2.82 7.74 -14.69
CA GLU A 52 -3.77 8.05 -15.77
C GLU A 52 -3.78 9.54 -16.11
N ALA A 53 -3.80 10.42 -15.11
CA ALA A 53 -3.74 11.87 -15.31
C ALA A 53 -2.42 12.32 -15.99
N ASP A 54 -1.30 11.69 -15.61
CA ASP A 54 0.02 11.94 -16.19
C ASP A 54 0.12 11.47 -17.64
N HIS A 55 -0.58 10.38 -18.01
CA HIS A 55 -0.68 9.91 -19.39
C HIS A 55 -1.59 10.82 -20.23
N LYS A 56 -2.72 11.27 -19.68
CA LYS A 56 -3.64 12.20 -20.35
C LYS A 56 -2.99 13.55 -20.68
N ASN A 57 -2.11 14.06 -19.81
CA ASN A 57 -1.35 15.29 -20.08
C ASN A 57 -0.27 15.11 -21.15
N LYS A 58 0.31 13.92 -21.31
CA LYS A 58 1.38 13.65 -22.31
C LYS A 58 0.85 13.42 -23.73
N ASN A 59 -0.40 12.98 -23.89
CA ASN A 59 -1.04 12.74 -25.20
C ASN A 59 -1.87 13.94 -25.70
N GLY A 60 -1.72 15.11 -25.08
CA GLY A 60 -2.39 16.35 -25.45
C GLY A 60 -1.46 17.43 -26.02
N SER A 61 -0.23 17.07 -26.42
CA SER A 61 0.72 17.95 -27.09
C SER A 61 0.92 17.56 -28.55
#